data_AF-A0A4Z0P734-F1
#
_entry.id   AF-A0A4Z0P734-F1
#
_cell.length_a   1.000
_cell.length_b   1.000
_cell.length_c   1.000
_cell.angle_alpha   90.00
_cell.angle_beta   90.00
_cell.angle_gamma   90.00
#
_symmetry.space_group_name_H-M   'P 1'
#
loop_
_entity.id
_entity.type
_entity.pdbx_description
1 polymer ?
#
loop_
_entity_poly.entity_id
_entity_poly.type
_entity_poly.pdbx_seq_one_letter_code
_entity_poly.pdbx_strand_id
1 'polypeptide(L)'
;MDSTKTESQQDKLNRLYTEYGLLKEDVHKHQHYTIIRRTGIEKIAAKAGIRLAYKLVKVQPDFAVVKATGKMGKGTNCVTAETYGSAGKDTSQNKYYVEMAEKRAKSRCVLQLTDFYAMGVFGEDEADDFSRANNPAPQAEAPRPTVAAPAPEASAPASVPQAAPTTAEPSAPAPDKATESKLQQLVKLIASPELDKEERDMLLSVPVDQRPESWVDNTLAKLPAVIAERKDPAKALATARNQMRIWANKNATAIGQEYYEHLMARASALTAKAEDLRREVREAQAQLQAIPA
;
A
#
# COMPACT_ATOMS: atom_id res chain seq x y z
N MET A 1 -18.23 31.80 -45.84
CA MET A 1 -16.91 31.14 -45.95
C MET A 1 -16.42 30.94 -44.53
N ASP A 2 -16.90 29.90 -43.86
CA ASP A 2 -16.44 29.58 -42.51
C ASP A 2 -15.10 28.86 -42.63
N SER A 3 -14.04 29.59 -42.31
CA SER A 3 -12.69 29.06 -42.18
C SER A 3 -12.69 27.98 -41.10
N THR A 4 -12.66 26.70 -41.50
CA THR A 4 -12.36 25.58 -40.60
C THR A 4 -10.94 25.70 -40.09
N LYS A 5 -10.77 26.51 -39.04
CA LYS A 5 -9.55 26.57 -38.25
C LYS A 5 -9.38 25.20 -37.60
N THR A 6 -8.35 24.46 -37.98
CA THR A 6 -7.98 23.21 -37.32
C THR A 6 -7.67 23.53 -35.86
N GLU A 7 -8.63 23.32 -34.97
CA GLU A 7 -8.46 23.59 -33.54
C GLU A 7 -7.34 22.70 -32.99
N SER A 8 -6.34 23.32 -32.35
CA SER A 8 -5.28 22.59 -31.68
C SER A 8 -5.84 21.85 -30.45
N GLN A 9 -5.13 20.84 -29.97
CA GLN A 9 -5.53 20.15 -28.73
C GLN A 9 -5.62 21.12 -27.54
N GLN A 10 -4.77 22.15 -27.52
CA GLN A 10 -4.78 23.17 -26.49
C GLN A 10 -6.07 24.01 -26.51
N ASP A 11 -6.56 24.36 -27.70
CA ASP A 11 -7.75 25.19 -27.88
C ASP A 11 -9.02 24.46 -27.41
N LYS A 12 -9.14 23.17 -27.77
CA LYS A 12 -10.23 22.31 -27.30
C LYS A 12 -10.21 22.15 -25.79
N LEU A 13 -9.02 21.97 -25.20
CA LEU A 13 -8.89 21.85 -23.75
C LEU A 13 -9.29 23.14 -23.03
N ASN A 14 -8.87 24.30 -23.55
CA ASN A 14 -9.26 25.60 -23.00
C ASN A 14 -10.76 25.86 -23.11
N ARG A 15 -11.40 25.40 -24.20
CA ARG A 15 -12.85 25.43 -24.37
C ARG A 15 -13.54 24.59 -23.31
N LEU A 16 -13.09 23.36 -23.07
CA LEU A 16 -13.64 22.48 -22.03
C LEU A 16 -13.48 23.09 -20.62
N TYR A 17 -12.34 23.72 -20.33
CA TYR A 17 -12.16 24.42 -19.05
C TYR A 17 -13.15 25.56 -18.83
N THR A 18 -13.38 26.37 -19.87
CA THR A 18 -14.36 27.45 -19.84
C THR A 18 -15.79 26.90 -19.73
N GLU A 19 -16.11 25.88 -20.52
CA GLU A 19 -17.42 25.22 -20.54
C GLU A 19 -17.78 24.63 -19.18
N TYR A 20 -16.84 23.95 -18.52
CA TYR A 20 -17.08 23.37 -17.19
C TYR A 20 -16.80 24.33 -16.02
N GLY A 21 -16.29 25.53 -16.27
CA GLY A 21 -16.01 26.53 -15.24
C GLY A 21 -14.88 26.12 -14.30
N LEU A 22 -13.86 25.44 -14.83
CA LEU A 22 -12.70 24.99 -14.06
C LEU A 22 -11.75 26.16 -13.80
N LEU A 23 -11.32 26.30 -12.55
CA LEU A 23 -10.35 27.31 -12.15
C LEU A 23 -8.93 26.75 -12.22
N LYS A 24 -7.93 27.64 -12.20
CA LYS A 24 -6.52 27.26 -12.18
C LYS A 24 -6.16 26.39 -10.96
N GLU A 25 -6.90 26.53 -9.86
CA GLU A 25 -6.74 25.70 -8.66
C GLU A 25 -7.24 24.27 -8.81
N ASP A 26 -8.15 24.01 -9.76
CA ASP A 26 -8.72 22.68 -10.01
C ASP A 26 -7.87 21.86 -10.97
N VAL A 27 -6.84 22.46 -11.58
CA VAL A 27 -6.02 21.85 -12.63
C VAL A 27 -4.54 21.91 -12.23
N HIS A 28 -3.87 20.77 -12.27
CA HIS A 28 -2.44 20.64 -12.02
C HIS A 28 -1.73 20.12 -13.28
N LYS A 29 -0.70 20.81 -13.75
CA LYS A 29 0.07 20.38 -14.93
C LYS A 29 1.36 19.70 -14.50
N HIS A 30 1.54 18.44 -14.88
CA HIS A 30 2.82 17.74 -14.83
C HIS A 30 3.52 17.79 -16.19
N GLN A 31 4.79 17.35 -16.25
CA GLN A 31 5.63 17.41 -17.46
C GLN A 31 5.00 16.73 -18.69
N HIS A 32 4.22 15.66 -18.50
CA HIS A 32 3.66 14.87 -19.61
C HIS A 32 2.14 14.77 -19.63
N TYR A 33 1.45 15.23 -18.59
CA TYR A 33 0.00 15.07 -18.46
C TYR A 33 -0.61 16.18 -17.61
N THR A 34 -1.89 16.48 -17.88
CA THR A 34 -2.67 17.40 -17.06
C THR A 34 -3.56 16.60 -16.12
N ILE A 35 -3.52 16.95 -14.83
CA ILE A 35 -4.33 16.35 -13.79
C ILE A 35 -5.46 17.32 -13.42
N ILE A 36 -6.69 16.84 -13.32
CA ILE A 36 -7.80 17.56 -12.69
C ILE A 36 -7.96 17.06 -11.26
N ARG A 37 -7.99 18.00 -10.31
CA ARG A 37 -8.21 17.72 -8.90
C ARG A 37 -9.61 17.22 -8.64
N ARG A 38 -9.81 16.57 -7.51
CA ARG A 38 -11.13 16.06 -7.11
C ARG A 38 -12.21 17.15 -7.11
N THR A 39 -11.90 18.36 -6.66
CA THR A 39 -12.84 19.51 -6.69
C THR A 39 -13.27 19.85 -8.12
N GLY A 40 -12.34 19.78 -9.06
CA GLY A 40 -12.61 19.98 -10.49
C GLY A 40 -13.51 18.89 -11.07
N ILE A 41 -13.25 17.62 -10.75
CA ILE A 41 -14.10 16.50 -11.18
C ILE A 41 -15.55 16.67 -10.70
N GLU A 42 -15.75 17.13 -9.46
CA GLU A 42 -17.09 17.38 -8.92
C GLU A 42 -17.79 18.55 -9.60
N LYS A 43 -17.08 19.65 -9.89
CA LYS A 43 -17.60 20.78 -10.68
C LYS A 43 -18.04 20.33 -12.08
N ILE A 44 -17.21 19.54 -12.75
CA ILE A 44 -17.52 18.97 -14.08
C ILE A 44 -18.77 18.10 -14.01
N ALA A 45 -18.83 17.16 -13.06
CA ALA A 45 -19.96 16.24 -12.92
C ALA A 45 -21.28 16.98 -12.65
N ALA A 46 -21.24 18.01 -11.78
CA ALA A 46 -22.41 18.83 -11.45
C ALA A 46 -22.90 19.62 -12.67
N LYS A 47 -21.98 20.28 -13.40
CA LYS A 47 -22.34 21.12 -14.55
C LYS A 47 -22.75 20.31 -15.78
N ALA A 48 -22.15 19.14 -15.98
CA ALA A 48 -22.52 18.18 -17.02
C ALA A 48 -23.84 17.43 -16.70
N GLY A 49 -24.34 17.52 -15.46
CA GLY A 49 -25.55 16.81 -15.04
C GLY A 49 -25.40 15.29 -15.06
N ILE A 50 -24.20 14.78 -14.79
CA ILE A 50 -23.89 13.34 -14.85
C ILE A 50 -24.52 12.64 -13.65
N ARG A 51 -25.32 11.60 -13.92
CA ARG A 51 -25.83 10.70 -12.89
C ARG A 51 -24.99 9.44 -12.84
N LEU A 52 -24.42 9.14 -11.68
CA LEU A 52 -23.56 7.98 -11.45
C LEU A 52 -24.31 6.92 -10.63
N ALA A 53 -24.16 5.66 -11.03
CA ALA A 53 -24.57 4.49 -10.27
C ALA A 53 -23.36 3.61 -10.02
N TYR A 54 -23.22 3.08 -8.81
CA TYR A 54 -22.09 2.25 -8.41
C TYR A 54 -22.54 0.81 -8.17
N LYS A 55 -21.71 -0.14 -8.57
CA LYS A 55 -21.87 -1.56 -8.26
C LYS A 55 -20.55 -2.10 -7.71
N LEU A 56 -20.62 -2.64 -6.50
CA LEU A 56 -19.50 -3.35 -5.88
C LEU A 56 -19.31 -4.67 -6.64
N VAL A 57 -18.15 -4.85 -7.26
CA VAL A 57 -17.82 -6.07 -8.02
C VAL A 57 -17.08 -7.05 -7.12
N LYS A 58 -16.09 -6.55 -6.38
CA LYS A 58 -15.26 -7.35 -5.49
C LYS A 58 -14.82 -6.50 -4.32
N VAL A 59 -14.99 -7.03 -3.11
CA VAL A 59 -14.52 -6.40 -1.87
C VAL A 59 -13.75 -7.45 -1.09
N GLN A 60 -12.50 -7.14 -0.81
CA GLN A 60 -11.59 -7.93 0.02
C GLN A 60 -10.86 -6.98 0.98
N PRO A 61 -10.28 -7.49 2.09
CA PRO A 61 -9.59 -6.66 3.07
C PRO A 61 -8.48 -5.78 2.47
N ASP A 62 -7.76 -6.30 1.47
CA ASP A 62 -6.61 -5.60 0.86
C ASP A 62 -6.86 -5.12 -0.59
N PHE A 63 -8.07 -5.33 -1.11
CA PHE A 63 -8.40 -5.05 -2.51
C PHE A 63 -9.90 -4.83 -2.73
N ALA A 64 -10.26 -3.76 -3.43
CA ALA A 64 -11.63 -3.45 -3.80
C ALA A 64 -11.74 -3.01 -5.27
N VAL A 65 -12.84 -3.41 -5.91
CA VAL A 65 -13.21 -3.01 -7.27
C VAL A 65 -14.66 -2.55 -7.28
N VAL A 66 -14.85 -1.33 -7.76
CA VAL A 66 -16.15 -0.68 -7.94
C VAL A 66 -16.36 -0.41 -9.42
N LYS A 67 -17.49 -0.89 -9.96
CA LYS A 67 -17.97 -0.49 -11.29
C LYS A 67 -18.80 0.78 -11.13
N ALA A 68 -18.48 1.82 -11.91
CA ALA A 68 -19.31 3.00 -12.04
C ALA A 68 -19.96 3.02 -13.42
N THR A 69 -21.26 3.29 -13.46
CA THR A 69 -22.04 3.53 -14.67
C THR A 69 -22.56 4.96 -14.61
N GLY A 70 -22.08 5.81 -15.51
CA GLY A 70 -22.49 7.20 -15.62
C GLY A 70 -23.41 7.43 -16.81
N LYS A 71 -24.38 8.32 -16.63
CA LYS A 71 -25.29 8.77 -17.68
C LYS A 71 -25.26 10.29 -17.77
N MET A 72 -25.08 10.81 -18.98
CA MET A 72 -25.06 12.24 -19.29
C MET A 72 -26.10 12.53 -20.36
N GLY A 73 -26.89 13.60 -20.19
CA GLY A 73 -27.77 14.10 -21.25
C GLY A 73 -27.00 15.04 -22.16
N LYS A 74 -26.97 14.76 -23.47
CA LYS A 74 -26.38 15.63 -24.50
C LYS A 74 -27.43 15.95 -25.55
N GLY A 75 -28.23 17.00 -25.28
CA GLY A 75 -29.40 17.35 -26.09
C GLY A 75 -30.47 16.26 -26.02
N THR A 76 -30.91 15.77 -27.18
CA THR A 76 -31.93 14.70 -27.30
C THR A 76 -31.36 13.30 -27.02
N ASN A 77 -30.03 13.15 -26.95
CA ASN A 77 -29.36 11.87 -26.78
C ASN A 77 -28.83 11.70 -25.35
N CYS A 78 -28.86 10.46 -24.85
CA CYS A 78 -28.20 10.10 -23.59
C CYS A 78 -26.92 9.32 -23.90
N VAL A 79 -25.79 9.81 -23.37
CA VAL A 79 -24.50 9.12 -23.46
C VAL A 79 -24.28 8.38 -22.15
N THR A 80 -23.94 7.10 -22.24
CA THR A 80 -23.66 6.25 -21.08
C THR A 80 -22.24 5.74 -21.14
N ALA A 81 -21.53 5.75 -20.01
CA ALA A 81 -20.20 5.19 -19.87
C ALA A 81 -20.16 4.23 -18.68
N GLU A 82 -19.37 3.17 -18.83
CA GLU A 82 -19.11 2.22 -17.76
C GLU A 82 -17.62 2.09 -17.56
N THR A 83 -17.19 2.12 -16.31
CA THR A 83 -15.78 2.04 -15.96
C THR A 83 -15.59 1.34 -14.62
N TYR A 84 -14.36 0.96 -14.34
CA TYR A 84 -13.96 0.30 -13.11
C TYR A 84 -12.91 1.13 -12.40
N GLY A 85 -13.12 1.33 -11.11
CA GLY A 85 -12.11 1.81 -10.17
C GLY A 85 -11.63 0.65 -9.33
N SER A 86 -10.32 0.53 -9.18
CA SER A 86 -9.68 -0.48 -8.36
C SER A 86 -8.71 0.17 -7.40
N ALA A 87 -8.69 -0.31 -6.16
CA ALA A 87 -7.72 0.07 -5.16
C ALA A 87 -7.31 -1.16 -4.36
N GLY A 88 -6.03 -1.25 -4.03
CA GLY A 88 -5.49 -2.27 -3.15
C GLY A 88 -4.22 -1.77 -2.48
N LYS A 89 -3.61 -2.62 -1.67
CA LYS A 89 -2.40 -2.30 -0.90
C LYS A 89 -1.26 -1.72 -1.75
N ASP A 90 -1.08 -2.24 -2.96
CA ASP A 90 0.00 -1.83 -3.87
C ASP A 90 -0.36 -0.62 -4.76
N THR A 91 -1.61 -0.17 -4.76
CA THR A 91 -2.08 0.93 -5.63
C THR A 91 -2.61 2.13 -4.87
N SER A 92 -3.00 1.97 -3.60
CA SER A 92 -3.46 3.06 -2.75
C SER A 92 -2.53 3.26 -1.54
N GLN A 93 -2.26 4.50 -1.17
CA GLN A 93 -1.59 4.82 0.10
C GLN A 93 -2.57 4.70 1.28
N ASN A 94 -3.85 4.85 1.01
CA ASN A 94 -4.91 4.84 1.99
C ASN A 94 -5.47 3.43 2.17
N LYS A 95 -5.79 3.06 3.41
CA LYS A 95 -6.34 1.73 3.74
C LYS A 95 -7.84 1.58 3.46
N TYR A 96 -8.52 2.67 3.10
CA TYR A 96 -9.94 2.69 2.73
C TYR A 96 -10.13 2.33 1.24
N TYR A 97 -9.91 1.06 0.91
CA TYR A 97 -9.84 0.60 -0.49
C TYR A 97 -11.15 0.76 -1.25
N VAL A 98 -12.30 0.56 -0.61
CA VAL A 98 -13.61 0.64 -1.29
C VAL A 98 -13.87 2.07 -1.73
N GLU A 99 -13.64 3.04 -0.85
CA GLU A 99 -13.85 4.47 -1.07
C GLU A 99 -12.84 5.00 -2.09
N MET A 100 -11.61 4.49 -2.10
CA MET A 100 -10.63 4.82 -3.14
C MET A 100 -11.02 4.26 -4.50
N ALA A 101 -11.50 3.02 -4.55
CA ALA A 101 -12.01 2.41 -5.77
C ALA A 101 -13.22 3.19 -6.31
N GLU A 102 -14.14 3.63 -5.44
CA GLU A 102 -15.28 4.46 -5.81
C GLU A 102 -14.84 5.81 -6.41
N LYS A 103 -13.91 6.53 -5.76
CA LYS A 103 -13.39 7.81 -6.24
C LYS A 103 -12.73 7.67 -7.61
N ARG A 104 -11.91 6.65 -7.81
CA ARG A 104 -11.28 6.34 -9.09
C ARG A 104 -12.33 6.03 -10.17
N ALA A 105 -13.33 5.21 -9.84
CA ALA A 105 -14.41 4.89 -10.79
C ALA A 105 -15.21 6.15 -11.18
N LYS A 106 -15.48 7.04 -10.21
CA LYS A 106 -16.15 8.33 -10.43
C LYS A 106 -15.34 9.22 -11.37
N SER A 107 -14.06 9.44 -11.06
CA SER A 107 -13.15 10.25 -11.89
C SER A 107 -13.12 9.77 -13.33
N ARG A 108 -12.86 8.47 -13.53
CA ARG A 108 -12.81 7.85 -14.85
C ARG A 108 -14.10 8.06 -15.63
N CYS A 109 -15.23 7.85 -14.97
CA CYS A 109 -16.52 7.93 -15.63
C CYS A 109 -16.84 9.36 -16.08
N VAL A 110 -16.54 10.34 -15.23
CA VAL A 110 -16.77 11.76 -15.53
C VAL A 110 -15.88 12.21 -16.68
N LEU A 111 -14.57 11.93 -16.62
CA LEU A 111 -13.61 12.31 -17.66
C LEU A 111 -13.89 11.64 -19.01
N GLN A 112 -14.37 10.39 -19.00
CA GLN A 112 -14.78 9.67 -20.20
C GLN A 112 -16.04 10.26 -20.83
N LEU A 113 -17.02 10.68 -20.04
CA LEU A 113 -18.27 11.29 -20.55
C LEU A 113 -18.07 12.71 -21.06
N THR A 114 -17.04 13.42 -20.58
CA THR A 114 -16.80 14.83 -20.86
C THR A 114 -15.65 15.07 -21.84
N ASP A 115 -15.21 14.02 -22.56
CA ASP A 115 -14.17 14.03 -23.58
C ASP A 115 -12.76 14.46 -23.10
N PHE A 116 -12.55 14.66 -21.80
CA PHE A 116 -11.25 15.06 -21.24
C PHE A 116 -10.15 14.00 -21.45
N TYR A 117 -10.51 12.70 -21.50
CA TYR A 117 -9.52 11.66 -21.82
C TYR A 117 -8.95 11.76 -23.22
N ALA A 118 -9.76 12.16 -24.21
CA ALA A 118 -9.28 12.38 -25.57
C ALA A 118 -8.22 13.49 -25.64
N MET A 119 -8.19 14.35 -24.61
CA MET A 119 -7.25 15.46 -24.46
C MET A 119 -6.03 15.13 -23.58
N GLY A 120 -5.88 13.86 -23.16
CA GLY A 120 -4.75 13.43 -22.31
C GLY A 120 -4.81 13.96 -20.88
N VAL A 121 -6.02 14.22 -20.37
CA VAL A 121 -6.25 14.68 -19.00
C VAL A 121 -6.64 13.52 -18.10
N PHE A 122 -6.06 13.48 -16.91
CA PHE A 122 -6.30 12.44 -15.90
C PHE A 122 -6.86 13.05 -14.63
N GLY A 123 -7.54 12.23 -13.82
CA GLY A 123 -7.96 12.65 -12.49
C GLY A 123 -6.83 12.49 -11.48
N GLU A 124 -6.85 13.31 -10.42
CA GLU A 124 -5.93 13.21 -9.28
C GLU A 124 -5.90 11.80 -8.69
N ASP A 125 -7.08 11.21 -8.44
CA ASP A 125 -7.21 9.87 -7.87
C ASP A 125 -6.64 8.74 -8.77
N GLU A 126 -6.41 9.02 -10.06
CA GLU A 126 -5.78 8.11 -11.03
C GLU A 126 -4.29 8.40 -11.24
N ALA A 127 -3.88 9.66 -11.15
CA ALA A 127 -2.50 10.09 -11.31
C ALA A 127 -1.59 9.51 -10.20
N ASP A 128 -2.14 9.24 -9.02
CA ASP A 128 -1.44 8.52 -7.94
C ASP A 128 -1.01 7.10 -8.34
N ASP A 129 -1.74 6.43 -9.24
CA ASP A 129 -1.30 5.13 -9.77
C ASP A 129 -0.11 5.30 -10.74
N PHE A 130 -0.08 6.39 -11.52
CA PHE A 130 0.98 6.67 -12.50
C PHE A 130 2.26 7.24 -11.86
N SER A 131 2.14 8.03 -10.80
CA SER A 131 3.29 8.58 -10.07
C SER A 131 4.13 7.46 -9.44
N ARG A 132 3.54 6.31 -9.09
CA ARG A 132 4.28 5.11 -8.64
C ARG A 132 5.10 4.44 -9.74
N ALA A 133 4.68 4.52 -11.00
CA ALA A 133 5.41 3.92 -12.11
C ALA A 133 6.70 4.68 -12.46
N ASN A 134 6.74 5.98 -12.14
CA ASN A 134 7.83 6.89 -12.54
C ASN A 134 8.57 7.59 -11.39
N ASN A 135 8.22 7.34 -10.12
CA ASN A 135 8.88 7.97 -8.98
C ASN A 135 9.40 6.90 -8.00
N PRO A 136 10.70 6.89 -7.64
CA PRO A 136 11.17 6.12 -6.49
C PRO A 136 10.44 6.59 -5.22
N ALA A 137 10.28 5.67 -4.27
CA ALA A 137 9.47 5.86 -3.06
C ALA A 137 9.68 7.22 -2.38
N PRO A 138 8.62 7.90 -1.89
CA PRO A 138 8.72 9.23 -1.33
C PRO A 138 9.61 9.23 -0.07
N GLN A 139 10.65 10.06 -0.08
CA GLN A 139 11.39 10.42 1.12
C GLN A 139 10.50 11.30 2.01
N ALA A 140 10.51 11.06 3.31
CA ALA A 140 9.75 11.83 4.29
C ALA A 140 10.25 13.29 4.32
N GLU A 141 9.46 14.22 3.80
CA GLU A 141 9.67 15.66 4.01
C GLU A 141 9.30 16.05 5.45
N ALA A 142 10.13 16.93 6.03
CA ALA A 142 10.03 17.43 7.39
C ALA A 142 8.70 18.16 7.68
N PRO A 143 8.23 18.17 8.94
CA PRO A 143 6.97 18.82 9.30
C PRO A 143 7.01 20.34 9.08
N ARG A 144 6.01 20.87 8.37
CA ARG A 144 5.72 22.31 8.29
C ARG A 144 5.40 22.88 9.67
N PRO A 145 5.81 24.13 9.99
CA PRO A 145 5.56 24.74 11.28
C PRO A 145 4.07 25.06 11.45
N THR A 146 3.50 24.58 12.56
CA THR A 146 2.12 24.83 13.00
C THR A 146 1.96 26.30 13.38
N VAL A 147 1.05 27.01 12.70
CA VAL A 147 0.58 28.33 13.14
C VAL A 147 -0.46 28.11 14.24
N ALA A 148 -0.22 28.68 15.41
CA ALA A 148 -1.10 28.58 16.58
C ALA A 148 -2.41 29.35 16.34
N ALA A 149 -3.55 28.68 16.59
CA ALA A 149 -4.84 29.34 16.74
C ALA A 149 -5.08 29.71 18.22
N PRO A 150 -5.72 30.85 18.53
CA PRO A 150 -5.83 31.38 19.89
C PRO A 150 -6.99 30.76 20.68
N ALA A 151 -6.84 30.78 22.01
CA ALA A 151 -7.77 30.26 23.01
C ALA A 151 -9.10 31.04 23.09
N PRO A 152 -10.20 30.42 23.54
CA PRO A 152 -11.33 31.16 24.09
C PRO A 152 -11.33 31.16 25.63
N GLU A 153 -11.69 32.32 26.16
CA GLU A 153 -11.83 32.71 27.57
C GLU A 153 -12.96 32.01 28.33
N ALA A 154 -12.84 32.12 29.66
CA ALA A 154 -13.63 31.47 30.70
C ALA A 154 -15.01 32.11 30.97
N SER A 155 -15.94 31.31 31.50
CA SER A 155 -16.83 31.71 32.60
C SER A 155 -17.37 30.49 33.36
N ALA A 156 -17.41 30.61 34.69
CA ALA A 156 -17.69 29.58 35.72
C ALA A 156 -19.09 29.83 36.37
N PRO A 157 -19.45 29.27 37.56
CA PRO A 157 -19.62 27.85 37.97
C PRO A 157 -20.93 27.58 38.77
N ALA A 158 -21.25 26.31 39.06
CA ALA A 158 -22.05 25.85 40.23
C ALA A 158 -21.87 24.32 40.40
N SER A 159 -21.10 23.79 41.38
CA SER A 159 -21.48 23.31 42.74
C SER A 159 -22.67 22.30 42.71
N VAL A 160 -22.61 21.05 43.23
CA VAL A 160 -22.22 20.47 44.55
C VAL A 160 -22.03 18.90 44.40
N PRO A 161 -21.84 18.07 45.45
CA PRO A 161 -20.58 17.55 46.01
C PRO A 161 -20.26 16.07 45.74
N GLN A 162 -19.01 15.76 46.05
CA GLN A 162 -18.28 14.49 46.04
C GLN A 162 -18.73 13.52 47.15
N ALA A 163 -18.82 12.22 46.83
CA ALA A 163 -18.71 11.11 47.78
C ALA A 163 -17.74 10.07 47.19
N ALA A 164 -16.72 9.69 47.95
CA ALA A 164 -15.74 8.65 47.67
C ALA A 164 -15.83 7.57 48.78
N PRO A 165 -15.02 6.50 48.78
CA PRO A 165 -14.69 5.55 47.72
C PRO A 165 -15.00 4.09 48.19
N THR A 166 -15.03 3.10 47.30
CA THR A 166 -14.97 1.69 47.75
C THR A 166 -14.21 0.81 46.75
N THR A 167 -13.03 0.40 47.20
CA THR A 167 -12.29 -0.85 46.94
C THR A 167 -11.88 -1.18 45.50
N ALA A 168 -10.60 -0.95 45.21
CA ALA A 168 -9.87 -1.53 44.09
C ALA A 168 -9.34 -2.93 44.46
N GLU A 169 -9.72 -3.94 43.68
CA GLU A 169 -8.99 -5.22 43.57
C GLU A 169 -7.81 -5.06 42.57
N PRO A 170 -6.70 -5.79 42.76
CA PRO A 170 -5.49 -5.61 41.98
C PRO A 170 -5.59 -6.33 40.62
N SER A 171 -5.66 -5.58 39.52
CA SER A 171 -5.49 -6.12 38.17
C SER A 171 -4.03 -6.47 37.91
N ALA A 172 -3.79 -7.70 37.46
CA ALA A 172 -2.51 -8.24 37.01
C ALA A 172 -1.76 -7.29 36.03
N PRO A 173 -0.41 -7.29 36.02
CA PRO A 173 0.37 -6.44 35.13
C PRO A 173 0.16 -6.85 33.66
N ALA A 174 -0.23 -5.88 32.84
CA ALA A 174 -0.29 -6.03 31.38
C ALA A 174 1.12 -6.32 30.82
N PRO A 175 1.25 -7.13 29.75
CA PRO A 175 2.54 -7.44 29.17
C PRO A 175 3.19 -6.17 28.61
N ASP A 176 4.45 -5.93 29.00
CA ASP A 176 5.26 -4.79 28.56
C ASP A 176 5.34 -4.75 27.03
N LYS A 177 4.70 -3.73 26.45
CA LYS A 177 4.72 -3.47 25.01
C LYS A 177 6.03 -2.76 24.66
N ALA A 178 6.69 -3.21 23.59
CA ALA A 178 7.95 -2.61 23.13
C ALA A 178 7.81 -1.11 22.83
N THR A 179 8.86 -0.34 23.12
CA THR A 179 8.89 1.11 22.86
C THR A 179 8.72 1.42 21.37
N GLU A 180 7.93 2.44 21.03
CA GLU A 180 7.62 2.84 19.65
C GLU A 180 8.86 3.02 18.75
N SER A 181 9.96 3.53 19.31
CA SER A 181 11.24 3.67 18.60
C SER A 181 11.83 2.32 18.14
N LYS A 182 11.78 1.28 18.98
CA LYS A 182 12.27 -0.06 18.65
C LYS A 182 11.43 -0.69 17.53
N LEU A 183 10.12 -0.47 17.56
CA LEU A 183 9.19 -0.94 16.53
C LEU A 183 9.48 -0.29 15.17
N GLN A 184 9.72 1.02 15.14
CA GLN A 184 10.09 1.73 13.91
C GLN A 184 11.43 1.25 13.34
N GLN A 185 12.44 1.03 14.20
CA GLN A 185 13.73 0.45 13.78
C GLN A 185 13.55 -0.95 13.19
N LEU A 186 12.72 -1.79 13.81
CA LEU A 186 12.46 -3.14 13.34
C LEU A 186 11.74 -3.14 11.98
N VAL A 187 10.72 -2.30 11.80
CA VAL A 187 10.03 -2.15 10.51
C VAL A 187 11.00 -1.73 9.40
N LYS A 188 11.94 -0.83 9.70
CA LYS A 188 12.98 -0.40 8.75
C LYS A 188 13.91 -1.56 8.35
N LEU A 189 14.28 -2.42 9.30
CA LEU A 189 15.14 -3.58 9.02
C LEU A 189 14.39 -4.66 8.23
N ILE A 190 13.12 -4.93 8.54
CA ILE A 190 12.28 -5.87 7.80
C ILE A 190 12.07 -5.40 6.34
N ALA A 191 12.00 -4.09 6.11
CA ALA A 191 11.88 -3.51 4.77
C ALA A 191 13.16 -3.57 3.93
N SER A 192 14.27 -4.13 4.45
CA SER A 192 15.52 -4.26 3.70
C SER A 192 15.35 -5.16 2.46
N PRO A 193 15.95 -4.80 1.30
CA PRO A 193 15.91 -5.62 0.10
C PRO A 193 16.70 -6.94 0.25
N GLU A 194 17.59 -7.02 1.23
CA GLU A 194 18.44 -8.19 1.52
C GLU A 194 17.67 -9.33 2.21
N LEU A 195 16.44 -9.06 2.68
CA LEU A 195 15.52 -10.11 3.10
C LEU A 195 14.70 -10.59 1.91
N ASP A 196 14.58 -11.90 1.76
CA ASP A 196 13.70 -12.50 0.79
C ASP A 196 12.22 -12.32 1.19
N LYS A 197 11.35 -12.39 0.19
CA LYS A 197 9.92 -12.10 0.33
C LYS A 197 9.26 -12.96 1.41
N GLU A 198 9.58 -14.24 1.44
CA GLU A 198 9.01 -15.22 2.38
C GLU A 198 9.42 -14.93 3.84
N GLU A 199 10.66 -14.48 4.09
CA GLU A 199 11.09 -14.12 5.44
C GLU A 199 10.45 -12.82 5.92
N ARG A 200 10.26 -11.85 5.02
CA ARG A 200 9.50 -10.63 5.34
C ARG A 200 8.07 -10.99 5.71
N ASP A 201 7.43 -11.85 4.93
CA ASP A 201 6.05 -12.29 5.19
C ASP A 201 5.97 -13.06 6.51
N MET A 202 6.97 -13.89 6.85
CA MET A 202 7.04 -14.59 8.14
C MET A 202 7.23 -13.62 9.32
N LEU A 203 8.12 -12.62 9.21
CA LEU A 203 8.33 -11.63 10.27
C LEU A 203 7.08 -10.75 10.48
N LEU A 204 6.33 -10.48 9.40
CA LEU A 204 5.10 -9.71 9.39
C LEU A 204 3.82 -10.55 9.61
N SER A 205 3.95 -11.87 9.85
CA SER A 205 2.81 -12.76 10.10
C SER A 205 1.97 -12.35 11.31
N VAL A 206 2.61 -11.73 12.31
CA VAL A 206 1.95 -11.09 13.45
C VAL A 206 2.32 -9.62 13.41
N PRO A 207 1.35 -8.69 13.55
CA PRO A 207 1.61 -7.26 13.59
C PRO A 207 2.71 -6.92 14.61
N VAL A 208 3.67 -6.09 14.20
CA VAL A 208 4.89 -5.78 14.97
C VAL A 208 4.55 -5.11 16.31
N ASP A 209 3.45 -4.35 16.36
CA ASP A 209 2.85 -3.72 17.54
C ASP A 209 2.26 -4.70 18.56
N GLN A 210 1.99 -5.94 18.16
CA GLN A 210 1.47 -7.00 19.02
C GLN A 210 2.57 -7.94 19.54
N ARG A 211 3.83 -7.70 19.17
CA ARG A 211 4.96 -8.54 19.58
C ARG A 211 5.44 -8.18 21.00
N PRO A 212 5.83 -9.19 21.81
CA PRO A 212 6.42 -8.93 23.12
C PRO A 212 7.79 -8.26 22.97
N GLU A 213 8.17 -7.42 23.93
CA GLU A 213 9.44 -6.68 23.89
C GLU A 213 10.66 -7.59 23.78
N SER A 214 10.65 -8.74 24.48
CA SER A 214 11.71 -9.75 24.41
C SER A 214 11.94 -10.31 23.00
N TRP A 215 10.89 -10.40 22.18
CA TRP A 215 11.02 -10.85 20.80
C TRP A 215 11.57 -9.73 19.91
N VAL A 216 11.11 -8.49 20.12
CA VAL A 216 11.58 -7.31 19.39
C VAL A 216 13.09 -7.12 19.62
N ASP A 217 13.55 -7.19 20.87
CA ASP A 217 14.96 -7.02 21.23
C ASP A 217 15.84 -8.14 20.64
N ASN A 218 15.39 -9.40 20.73
CA ASN A 218 16.10 -10.52 20.11
C ASN A 218 16.20 -10.40 18.58
N THR A 219 15.15 -9.87 17.95
CA THR A 219 15.12 -9.70 16.49
C THR A 219 15.98 -8.52 16.08
N LEU A 220 15.93 -7.39 16.80
CA LEU A 220 16.81 -6.24 16.58
C LEU A 220 18.29 -6.57 16.80
N ALA A 221 18.62 -7.50 17.70
CA ALA A 221 20.00 -7.95 17.90
C ALA A 221 20.52 -8.82 16.73
N LYS A 222 19.67 -9.67 16.14
CA LYS A 222 20.08 -10.68 15.14
C LYS A 222 19.92 -10.19 13.69
N LEU A 223 18.84 -9.47 13.40
CA LEU A 223 18.46 -9.09 12.04
C LEU A 223 19.48 -8.20 11.33
N PRO A 224 20.14 -7.22 11.98
CA PRO A 224 21.20 -6.43 11.35
C PRO A 224 22.40 -7.26 10.90
N ALA A 225 22.81 -8.26 11.70
CA ALA A 225 23.92 -9.15 11.35
C ALA A 225 23.57 -10.00 10.12
N VAL A 226 22.34 -10.53 10.08
CA VAL A 226 21.81 -11.29 8.94
C VAL A 226 21.77 -10.43 7.67
N ILE A 227 21.29 -9.18 7.77
CA ILE A 227 21.27 -8.25 6.63
C ILE A 227 22.69 -7.93 6.16
N ALA A 228 23.62 -7.67 7.07
CA ALA A 228 25.02 -7.37 6.73
C ALA A 228 25.72 -8.54 6.04
N GLU A 229 25.44 -9.77 6.46
CA GLU A 229 25.96 -10.99 5.85
C GLU A 229 25.42 -11.19 4.42
N ARG A 230 24.17 -10.81 4.18
CA ARG A 230 23.47 -11.02 2.90
C ARG A 230 23.82 -10.02 1.81
N LYS A 231 24.33 -8.85 2.17
CA LYS A 231 24.89 -7.88 1.23
C LYS A 231 26.05 -8.45 0.38
N ASP A 232 26.74 -9.47 0.89
CA ASP A 232 27.79 -10.17 0.17
C ASP A 232 27.23 -11.49 -0.41
N PRO A 233 27.09 -11.60 -1.75
CA PRO A 233 26.47 -12.76 -2.38
C PRO A 233 27.26 -14.05 -2.16
N ALA A 234 28.59 -13.97 -2.00
CA ALA A 234 29.43 -15.14 -1.77
C ALA A 234 29.25 -15.68 -0.34
N LYS A 235 29.19 -14.79 0.66
CA LYS A 235 28.91 -15.17 2.05
C LYS A 235 27.48 -15.68 2.20
N ALA A 236 26.51 -14.99 1.59
CA ALA A 236 25.11 -15.41 1.60
C ALA A 236 24.92 -16.85 1.09
N LEU A 237 25.61 -17.20 -0.01
CA LEU A 237 25.59 -18.54 -0.59
C LEU A 237 26.30 -19.57 0.30
N ALA A 238 27.47 -19.24 0.83
CA ALA A 238 28.21 -20.12 1.74
C ALA A 238 27.39 -20.46 2.99
N THR A 239 26.73 -19.47 3.59
CA THR A 239 25.87 -19.69 4.75
C THR A 239 24.63 -20.50 4.40
N ALA A 240 23.96 -20.24 3.27
CA ALA A 240 22.80 -21.02 2.84
C ALA A 240 23.16 -22.50 2.63
N ARG A 241 24.32 -22.78 2.01
CA ARG A 241 24.84 -24.15 1.86
C ARG A 241 25.12 -24.81 3.21
N ASN A 242 25.75 -24.09 4.14
CA ASN A 242 26.02 -24.62 5.48
C ASN A 242 24.73 -24.88 6.27
N GLN A 243 23.75 -23.99 6.20
CA GLN A 243 22.44 -24.18 6.83
C GLN A 243 21.74 -25.43 6.29
N MET A 244 21.73 -25.62 4.97
CA MET A 244 21.16 -26.82 4.33
C MET A 244 21.86 -28.10 4.80
N ARG A 245 23.20 -28.12 4.83
CA ARG A 245 23.97 -29.29 5.31
C ARG A 245 23.70 -29.60 6.78
N ILE A 246 23.73 -28.59 7.64
CA ILE A 246 23.46 -28.75 9.08
C ILE A 246 22.06 -29.31 9.29
N TRP A 247 21.08 -28.78 8.56
CA TRP A 247 19.70 -29.25 8.66
C TRP A 247 19.54 -30.68 8.15
N ALA A 248 20.09 -31.00 6.98
CA ALA A 248 20.05 -32.34 6.40
C ALA A 248 20.71 -33.38 7.34
N ASN A 249 21.87 -33.06 7.91
CA ASN A 249 22.56 -33.94 8.86
C ASN A 249 21.74 -34.17 10.14
N LYS A 250 21.09 -33.11 10.66
CA LYS A 250 20.27 -33.21 11.88
C LYS A 250 19.03 -34.09 11.68
N ASN A 251 18.46 -34.11 10.48
CA ASN A 251 17.20 -34.79 10.19
C ASN A 251 17.37 -36.02 9.27
N ALA A 252 18.61 -36.50 9.08
CA ALA A 252 18.93 -37.56 8.12
C ALA A 252 18.11 -38.85 8.34
N THR A 253 17.82 -39.18 9.60
CA THR A 253 17.02 -40.37 9.95
C THR A 253 15.53 -40.21 9.63
N ALA A 254 15.01 -38.98 9.60
CA ALA A 254 13.58 -38.71 9.46
C ALA A 254 13.14 -38.44 8.01
N ILE A 255 14.02 -37.89 7.18
CA ILE A 255 13.72 -37.52 5.79
C ILE A 255 13.98 -38.64 4.77
N GLY A 256 14.70 -39.70 5.16
CA GLY A 256 15.12 -40.79 4.28
C GLY A 256 16.39 -40.49 3.47
N GLN A 257 17.07 -41.55 3.03
CA GLN A 257 18.38 -41.46 2.40
C GLN A 257 18.37 -40.74 1.04
N GLU A 258 17.35 -40.97 0.21
CA GLU A 258 17.23 -40.31 -1.11
C GLU A 258 17.07 -38.79 -0.99
N TYR A 259 16.25 -38.34 -0.04
CA TYR A 259 16.02 -36.90 0.16
C TYR A 259 17.23 -36.22 0.80
N TYR A 260 17.93 -36.92 1.70
CA TYR A 260 19.21 -36.47 2.24
C TYR A 260 20.26 -36.27 1.14
N GLU A 261 20.43 -37.24 0.24
CA GLU A 261 21.37 -37.16 -0.87
C GLU A 261 21.02 -36.02 -1.84
N HIS A 262 19.73 -35.81 -2.12
CA HIS A 262 19.26 -34.68 -2.91
C HIS A 262 19.65 -33.33 -2.29
N LEU A 263 19.42 -33.12 -0.99
CA LEU A 263 19.79 -31.87 -0.31
C LEU A 263 21.30 -31.66 -0.28
N MET A 264 22.09 -32.73 -0.12
CA MET A 264 23.55 -32.64 -0.15
C MET A 264 24.08 -32.29 -1.54
N ALA A 265 23.47 -32.82 -2.60
CA ALA A 265 23.79 -32.47 -3.99
C ALA A 265 23.41 -31.01 -4.32
N ARG A 266 22.25 -30.53 -3.82
CA ARG A 266 21.86 -29.11 -3.96
C ARG A 266 22.82 -28.18 -3.24
N ALA A 267 23.27 -28.55 -2.04
CA ALA A 267 24.24 -27.75 -1.29
C ALA A 267 25.63 -27.68 -1.96
N SER A 268 26.00 -28.63 -2.82
CA SER A 268 27.26 -28.60 -3.58
C SER A 268 27.12 -28.00 -4.98
N ALA A 269 25.89 -27.78 -5.47
CA ALA A 269 25.64 -27.27 -6.82
C ALA A 269 26.22 -25.87 -7.04
N LEU A 270 26.94 -25.70 -8.14
CA LEU A 270 27.59 -24.44 -8.55
C LEU A 270 26.59 -23.38 -9.06
N THR A 271 25.44 -23.82 -9.58
CA THR A 271 24.40 -22.95 -10.15
C THR A 271 23.34 -22.53 -9.14
N ALA A 272 23.44 -22.97 -7.89
CA ALA A 272 22.44 -22.66 -6.87
C ALA A 272 22.53 -21.20 -6.40
N LYS A 273 21.37 -20.54 -6.28
CA LYS A 273 21.25 -19.23 -5.63
C LYS A 273 21.02 -19.42 -4.13
N ALA A 274 21.49 -18.48 -3.32
CA ALA A 274 21.33 -18.52 -1.87
C ALA A 274 19.85 -18.55 -1.44
N GLU A 275 18.98 -17.84 -2.17
CA GLU A 275 17.54 -17.80 -1.93
C GLU A 275 16.87 -19.16 -2.16
N ASP A 276 17.19 -19.83 -3.27
CA ASP A 276 16.60 -21.13 -3.62
C ASP A 276 16.96 -22.20 -2.59
N LEU A 277 18.22 -22.22 -2.11
CA LEU A 277 18.66 -23.15 -1.07
C LEU A 277 17.91 -22.92 0.26
N ARG A 278 17.65 -21.66 0.64
CA ARG A 278 16.89 -21.36 1.86
C ARG A 278 15.43 -21.78 1.73
N ARG A 279 14.81 -21.55 0.57
CA ARG A 279 13.44 -22.00 0.28
C ARG A 279 13.33 -23.51 0.39
N GLU A 280 14.23 -24.26 -0.23
CA GLU A 280 14.25 -25.73 -0.16
C GLU A 280 14.39 -26.25 1.28
N VAL A 281 15.23 -25.63 2.11
CA VAL A 281 15.37 -26.01 3.53
C VAL A 281 14.07 -25.73 4.31
N ARG A 282 13.35 -24.65 4.01
CA ARG A 282 12.06 -24.35 4.66
C ARG A 282 10.98 -25.32 4.24
N GLU A 283 10.89 -25.63 2.94
CA GLU A 283 9.97 -26.63 2.42
C GLU A 283 10.21 -27.98 3.10
N ALA A 284 11.47 -28.38 3.22
CA ALA A 284 11.86 -29.60 3.92
C ALA A 284 11.50 -29.58 5.42
N GLN A 285 11.65 -28.43 6.09
CA GLN A 285 11.19 -28.23 7.47
C GLN A 285 9.68 -28.36 7.62
N ALA A 286 8.92 -27.74 6.72
CA ALA A 286 7.47 -27.77 6.72
C ALA A 286 6.95 -29.20 6.46
N GLN A 287 7.56 -29.93 5.52
CA GLN A 287 7.25 -31.33 5.26
C GLN A 287 7.49 -32.21 6.49
N LEU A 288 8.61 -32.01 7.20
CA LEU A 288 8.91 -32.75 8.42
C LEU A 288 7.90 -32.44 9.54
N GLN A 289 7.46 -31.19 9.69
CA GLN A 289 6.45 -30.79 10.68
C GLN A 289 5.04 -31.29 10.34
N ALA A 290 4.76 -31.56 9.06
CA ALA A 290 3.47 -32.05 8.58
C ALA A 290 3.28 -33.57 8.76
N ILE A 291 4.34 -34.32 9.11
CA ILE A 291 4.24 -35.74 9.44
C ILE A 291 3.77 -35.84 10.90
N PRO A 292 2.51 -36.26 11.17
CA PRO A 292 2.07 -36.49 12.54
C PRO A 292 2.93 -37.60 13.16
N ALA A 293 3.39 -37.35 14.38
CA ALA A 293 4.16 -38.30 15.19
C ALA A 293 3.39 -39.59 15.49
#